data_AF-A0A850HYV0-F1
#
_entry.id   AF-A0A850HYV0-F1
#
_cell.length_a   1.000
_cell.length_b   1.000
_cell.length_c   1.000
_cell.angle_alpha   90.00
_cell.angle_beta   90.00
_cell.angle_gamma   90.00
#
_symmetry.space_group_name_H-M   'P 1'
#
loop_
_entity.id
_entity.type
_entity.pdbx_description
1 polymer ?
#
loop_
_entity_poly.entity_id
_entity_poly.type
_entity_poly.pdbx_seq_one_letter_code
_entity_poly.pdbx_strand_id
1 'polypeptide(L)'
;MSNQADLEKKTIEALGHYRKALAAVESQEQAEASAQRALTGLLPDLECAILEDCAPSVKDNLFRTGLVAISRSNEAWDALSKATTTLEVARQALVALERQLGYIPGVSNVAANSRSIRHSPNNGSRISGPEPRLTTCCVRRLAYRRAGRR
;
A
#
# COMPACT_ATOMS: atom_id res chain seq x y z
N MET A 1 -32.39 -4.07 -24.29
CA MET A 1 -32.06 -4.70 -22.99
C MET A 1 -30.61 -5.17 -22.88
N SER A 2 -29.82 -5.30 -23.97
CA SER A 2 -28.41 -5.75 -23.86
C SER A 2 -27.45 -4.72 -23.24
N ASN A 3 -27.67 -3.42 -23.46
CA ASN A 3 -26.75 -2.37 -22.98
C ASN A 3 -26.54 -2.38 -21.46
N GLN A 4 -27.57 -2.71 -20.68
CA GLN A 4 -27.48 -2.75 -19.22
C GLN A 4 -26.62 -3.94 -18.74
N ALA A 5 -26.87 -5.13 -19.27
CA ALA A 5 -26.10 -6.33 -18.94
C ALA A 5 -24.62 -6.19 -19.37
N ASP A 6 -24.37 -5.53 -20.50
CA ASP A 6 -23.01 -5.24 -20.96
C ASP A 6 -22.30 -4.23 -20.05
N LEU A 7 -23.00 -3.21 -19.55
CA LEU A 7 -22.46 -2.25 -18.56
C LEU A 7 -22.18 -2.93 -17.22
N GLU A 8 -23.05 -3.82 -16.75
CA GLU A 8 -22.84 -4.61 -15.53
C GLU A 8 -21.59 -5.47 -15.65
N LYS A 9 -21.43 -6.19 -16.76
CA LYS A 9 -20.24 -7.02 -17.03
C LYS A 9 -18.97 -6.19 -17.01
N LYS A 10 -18.94 -5.04 -17.69
CA LYS A 10 -17.79 -4.11 -17.69
C LYS A 10 -17.47 -3.60 -16.28
N THR A 11 -18.49 -3.31 -15.48
CA THR A 11 -18.32 -2.83 -14.11
C THR A 11 -17.71 -3.92 -13.21
N ILE A 12 -18.14 -5.17 -13.37
CA ILE A 12 -17.55 -6.33 -12.66
C ILE A 12 -16.09 -6.53 -13.06
N GLU A 13 -15.76 -6.44 -14.34
CA GLU A 13 -14.38 -6.51 -14.84
C GLU A 13 -13.52 -5.38 -14.26
N ALA A 14 -14.02 -4.13 -14.29
CA ALA A 14 -13.34 -2.97 -13.71
C ALA A 14 -13.11 -3.12 -12.20
N LEU A 15 -14.06 -3.68 -11.46
CA LEU A 15 -13.92 -3.99 -10.03
C LEU A 15 -12.82 -5.04 -9.79
N GLY A 16 -12.71 -6.05 -10.66
CA GLY A 16 -11.62 -7.01 -10.65
C GLY A 16 -10.26 -6.36 -10.86
N HIS A 17 -10.15 -5.46 -11.86
CA HIS A 17 -8.93 -4.69 -12.11
C HIS A 17 -8.56 -3.79 -10.93
N TYR A 18 -9.53 -3.10 -10.33
CA TYR A 18 -9.32 -2.28 -9.15
C TYR A 18 -8.77 -3.10 -7.98
N ARG A 19 -9.38 -4.24 -7.65
CA ARG A 19 -8.90 -5.14 -6.58
C ARG A 19 -7.49 -5.66 -6.85
N LYS A 20 -7.18 -6.03 -8.08
CA LYS A 20 -5.83 -6.46 -8.48
C LYS A 20 -4.80 -5.34 -8.32
N ALA A 21 -5.15 -4.12 -8.73
CA ALA A 21 -4.29 -2.96 -8.58
C ALA A 21 -4.08 -2.61 -7.10
N LEU A 22 -5.10 -2.78 -6.26
CA LEU A 22 -4.99 -2.57 -4.82
C LEU A 22 -4.01 -3.55 -4.17
N ALA A 23 -4.16 -4.85 -4.45
CA ALA A 23 -3.22 -5.87 -3.97
C ALA A 23 -1.77 -5.63 -4.45
N ALA A 24 -1.60 -5.09 -5.66
CA ALA A 24 -0.28 -4.70 -6.15
C ALA A 24 0.32 -3.54 -5.34
N VAL A 25 -0.48 -2.52 -4.99
CA VAL A 25 -0.03 -1.43 -4.10
C VAL A 25 0.38 -1.98 -2.74
N GLU A 26 -0.44 -2.80 -2.10
CA GLU A 26 -0.14 -3.40 -0.78
C GLU A 26 1.17 -4.19 -0.79
N SER A 27 1.42 -4.98 -1.83
CA SER A 27 2.67 -5.71 -2.00
C SER A 27 3.88 -4.77 -2.16
N GLN A 28 3.72 -3.69 -2.94
CA GLN A 28 4.79 -2.70 -3.13
C GLN A 28 5.05 -1.84 -1.89
N GLU A 29 4.02 -1.55 -1.07
CA GLU A 29 4.21 -0.88 0.22
C GLU A 29 5.07 -1.73 1.16
N GLN A 30 4.86 -3.05 1.20
CA GLN A 30 5.69 -3.94 1.99
C GLN A 30 7.13 -4.01 1.47
N ALA A 31 7.33 -3.97 0.14
CA ALA A 31 8.65 -3.93 -0.48
C ALA A 31 9.38 -2.61 -0.16
N GLU A 32 8.70 -1.46 -0.25
CA GLU A 32 9.25 -0.15 0.11
C GLU A 32 9.63 -0.11 1.59
N ALA A 33 8.74 -0.56 2.48
CA ALA A 33 9.00 -0.60 3.91
C ALA A 33 10.22 -1.48 4.24
N SER A 34 10.40 -2.58 3.51
CA SER A 34 11.54 -3.48 3.68
C SER A 34 12.84 -2.84 3.19
N ALA A 35 12.83 -2.19 2.02
CA ALA A 35 13.98 -1.46 1.50
C ALA A 35 14.38 -0.29 2.42
N GLN A 36 13.39 0.43 2.96
CA GLN A 36 13.61 1.53 3.90
C GLN A 36 14.18 1.02 5.22
N ARG A 37 13.70 -0.11 5.76
CA ARG A 37 14.29 -0.75 6.95
C ARG A 37 15.75 -1.15 6.70
N ALA A 38 16.06 -1.73 5.53
CA ALA A 38 17.42 -2.10 5.19
C ALA A 38 18.34 -0.86 5.13
N LEU A 39 17.87 0.24 4.54
CA LEU A 39 18.63 1.49 4.50
C LEU A 39 18.85 2.09 5.89
N THR A 40 17.80 2.14 6.72
CA THR A 40 17.89 2.66 8.10
C THR A 40 18.77 1.77 8.98
N GLY A 41 18.76 0.45 8.75
CA GLY A 41 19.63 -0.50 9.45
C GLY A 41 21.12 -0.32 9.17
N LEU A 42 21.49 0.28 8.04
CA LEU A 42 22.89 0.57 7.70
C LEU A 42 23.44 1.85 8.33
N LEU A 43 22.57 2.72 8.87
CA LEU A 43 23.01 4.00 9.44
C LEU A 43 23.97 3.84 10.63
N PRO A 44 23.69 2.98 11.63
CA PRO A 44 24.61 2.81 12.75
C PRO A 44 25.98 2.28 12.32
N ASP A 45 26.01 1.33 11.37
CA ASP A 45 27.26 0.75 10.87
C ASP A 45 28.10 1.81 10.12
N LEU A 46 27.44 2.71 9.39
CA LEU A 46 28.10 3.82 8.70
C LEU A 46 28.65 4.84 9.71
N GLU A 47 27.89 5.16 10.76
CA GLU A 47 28.30 6.06 11.84
C GLU A 47 29.52 5.51 12.59
N CYS A 48 29.49 4.23 13.01
CA CYS A 48 30.63 3.56 13.63
C CYS A 48 31.86 3.57 12.71
N ALA A 49 31.68 3.26 11.42
CA ALA A 49 32.80 3.24 10.48
C ALA A 49 33.46 4.61 10.28
N ILE A 50 32.70 5.70 10.43
CA ILE A 50 33.21 7.08 10.36
C ILE A 50 33.91 7.48 11.68
N LEU A 51 33.30 7.15 12.82
CA LEU A 51 33.77 7.58 14.15
C LEU A 51 34.99 6.80 14.65
N GLU A 52 35.04 5.50 14.37
CA GLU A 52 36.07 4.58 14.91
C GLU A 52 37.29 4.44 13.99
N ASP A 53 37.36 5.25 12.94
CA ASP A 53 38.39 5.23 11.90
C ASP A 53 38.71 3.82 11.37
N CYS A 54 37.64 3.07 11.08
CA CYS A 54 37.72 1.71 10.58
C CYS A 54 38.63 1.57 9.35
N ALA A 55 39.18 0.36 9.16
CA ALA A 55 40.03 0.04 8.02
C ALA A 55 39.35 0.41 6.68
N PRO A 56 40.10 0.90 5.68
CA PRO A 56 39.54 1.32 4.40
C PRO A 56 38.66 0.27 3.72
N SER A 57 39.04 -1.02 3.80
CA SER A 57 38.26 -2.13 3.25
C SER A 57 36.87 -2.30 3.89
N VAL A 58 36.73 -1.99 5.18
CA VAL A 58 35.44 -2.02 5.88
C VAL A 58 34.56 -0.87 5.41
N LYS A 59 35.14 0.33 5.31
CA LYS A 59 34.44 1.52 4.78
C LYS A 59 33.96 1.29 3.35
N ASP A 60 34.82 0.78 2.47
CA ASP A 60 34.48 0.50 1.06
C ASP A 60 33.32 -0.51 0.91
N ASN A 61 33.35 -1.59 1.71
CA ASN A 61 32.27 -2.58 1.73
C ASN A 61 30.94 -1.99 2.23
N LEU A 62 30.98 -1.14 3.26
CA LEU A 62 29.80 -0.43 3.76
C LEU A 62 29.25 0.56 2.73
N PHE A 63 30.10 1.34 2.07
CA PHE A 63 29.68 2.23 0.99
C PHE A 63 29.02 1.46 -0.15
N ARG A 64 29.60 0.34 -0.59
CA ARG A 64 29.01 -0.51 -1.63
C ARG A 64 27.65 -1.06 -1.21
N THR A 65 27.54 -1.54 0.02
CA THR A 65 26.29 -2.04 0.58
C THR A 65 25.23 -0.93 0.66
N GLY A 66 25.63 0.27 1.10
CA GLY A 66 24.80 1.46 1.12
C GLY A 66 24.28 1.86 -0.26
N LEU A 67 25.14 1.87 -1.28
CA LEU A 67 24.74 2.16 -2.67
C LEU A 67 23.70 1.15 -3.18
N VAL A 68 23.89 -0.14 -2.89
CA VAL A 68 22.91 -1.18 -3.25
C VAL A 68 21.59 -0.97 -2.51
N ALA A 69 21.62 -0.62 -1.22
CA ALA A 69 20.41 -0.33 -0.45
C ALA A 69 19.66 0.90 -0.97
N ILE A 70 20.38 1.95 -1.37
CA ILE A 70 19.81 3.15 -2.00
C ILE A 70 19.17 2.81 -3.35
N SER A 71 19.85 2.02 -4.20
CA SER A 71 19.27 1.57 -5.49
C SER A 71 17.96 0.81 -5.27
N ARG A 72 17.97 -0.18 -4.37
CA ARG A 72 16.77 -0.96 -4.02
C ARG A 72 15.64 -0.08 -3.45
N SER A 73 15.97 0.91 -2.64
CA SER A 73 14.98 1.86 -2.12
C SER A 73 14.36 2.70 -3.23
N ASN A 74 15.16 3.18 -4.20
CA ASN A 74 14.64 3.94 -5.34
C ASN A 74 13.76 3.06 -6.23
N GLU A 75 14.18 1.83 -6.52
CA GLU A 75 13.41 0.87 -7.31
C GLU A 75 12.06 0.54 -6.65
N ALA A 76 12.05 0.30 -5.33
CA ALA A 76 10.83 0.04 -4.58
C ALA A 76 9.89 1.25 -4.60
N TRP A 77 10.45 2.47 -4.51
CA TRP A 77 9.69 3.72 -4.64
C TRP A 77 9.05 3.86 -6.02
N ASP A 78 9.81 3.62 -7.09
CA ASP A 78 9.31 3.70 -8.46
C ASP A 78 8.22 2.66 -8.71
N ALA A 79 8.38 1.45 -8.19
CA ALA A 79 7.40 0.38 -8.29
C ALA A 79 6.09 0.74 -7.54
N LEU A 80 6.20 1.27 -6.31
CA LEU A 80 5.05 1.74 -5.53
C LEU A 80 4.33 2.91 -6.23
N SER A 81 5.08 3.87 -6.77
CA SER A 81 4.54 5.01 -7.51
C SER A 81 3.77 4.57 -8.76
N LYS A 82 4.32 3.63 -9.52
CA LYS A 82 3.65 3.03 -10.68
C LYS A 82 2.38 2.28 -10.27
N ALA A 83 2.45 1.43 -9.25
CA ALA A 83 1.30 0.69 -8.74
C ALA A 83 0.16 1.63 -8.28
N THR A 84 0.51 2.71 -7.57
CA THR A 84 -0.45 3.72 -7.11
C THR A 84 -1.11 4.43 -8.28
N THR A 85 -0.34 4.76 -9.33
CA THR A 85 -0.88 5.37 -10.56
C THR A 85 -1.86 4.41 -11.25
N THR A 86 -1.51 3.13 -11.36
CA THR A 86 -2.40 2.11 -11.93
C THR A 86 -3.68 1.93 -11.10
N LEU A 87 -3.59 1.95 -9.77
CA LEU A 87 -4.75 1.91 -8.89
C LEU A 87 -5.68 3.11 -9.11
N GLU A 88 -5.12 4.31 -9.23
CA GLU A 88 -5.91 5.52 -9.47
C GLU A 88 -6.61 5.48 -10.83
N VAL A 89 -5.93 5.02 -11.88
CA VAL A 89 -6.56 4.81 -13.20
C VAL A 89 -7.70 3.78 -13.12
N ALA A 90 -7.48 2.66 -12.42
CA ALA A 90 -8.52 1.64 -12.24
C ALA A 90 -9.72 2.17 -11.43
N ARG A 91 -9.46 2.99 -10.41
CA ARG A 91 -10.49 3.67 -9.62
C ARG A 91 -11.32 4.62 -10.49
N GLN A 92 -10.67 5.44 -11.32
CA GLN A 92 -11.37 6.39 -12.19
C GLN A 92 -12.25 5.67 -13.22
N ALA A 93 -11.76 4.57 -13.81
CA ALA A 93 -12.54 3.75 -14.72
C ALA A 93 -13.77 3.15 -14.03
N LEU A 94 -13.62 2.63 -12.81
CA LEU A 94 -14.72 2.09 -12.02
C LEU A 94 -15.76 3.18 -11.70
N VAL A 95 -15.34 4.35 -11.21
CA VAL A 95 -16.24 5.47 -10.90
C VAL A 95 -17.01 5.94 -12.15
N ALA A 96 -16.38 5.95 -13.32
CA ALA A 96 -17.05 6.30 -14.57
C ALA A 96 -18.16 5.31 -14.93
N LEU A 97 -17.92 4.01 -14.74
CA LEU A 97 -18.89 2.94 -14.98
C LEU A 97 -20.02 2.95 -13.94
N GLU A 98 -19.70 3.15 -12.66
CA GLU A 98 -20.69 3.29 -11.59
C GLU A 98 -21.65 4.46 -11.83
N ARG A 99 -21.14 5.59 -12.35
CA ARG A 99 -21.97 6.74 -12.72
C ARG A 99 -22.93 6.44 -13.87
N GLN A 100 -22.53 5.59 -14.81
CA GLN A 100 -23.40 5.16 -15.91
C GLN A 100 -24.45 4.14 -15.46
N LEU A 101 -24.07 3.25 -14.53
CA LEU A 101 -24.94 2.17 -14.06
C LEU A 101 -25.91 2.63 -12.96
N GLY A 102 -25.52 3.62 -12.15
CA GLY A 102 -26.30 4.15 -11.02
C GLY A 102 -26.21 3.31 -9.74
N TYR A 103 -25.51 2.18 -9.75
CA TYR A 103 -25.27 1.31 -8.60
C TYR A 103 -23.99 0.46 -8.81
N ILE A 104 -23.53 -0.27 -7.79
CA ILE A 104 -22.35 -1.15 -7.88
C ILE A 104 -22.80 -2.62 -7.93
N PRO A 105 -22.56 -3.36 -9.04
CA PRO A 105 -22.95 -4.75 -9.17
C PRO A 105 -21.93 -5.70 -8.52
N GLY A 106 -22.38 -6.87 -8.03
CA GLY A 106 -21.50 -7.97 -7.62
C GLY A 106 -20.76 -7.79 -6.29
N VAL A 107 -21.05 -6.73 -5.51
CA VAL A 107 -20.74 -6.67 -4.08
C VAL A 107 -21.87 -7.37 -3.33
N SER A 108 -21.66 -8.61 -2.89
CA SER A 108 -22.68 -9.30 -2.09
C SER A 108 -22.90 -8.53 -0.78
N ASN A 109 -24.15 -8.24 -0.43
CA ASN A 109 -24.56 -7.79 0.90
C ASN A 109 -24.40 -8.92 1.93
N VAL A 110 -23.19 -9.46 2.12
CA VAL A 110 -22.89 -10.39 3.22
C VAL A 110 -22.57 -9.56 4.45
N ALA A 111 -23.60 -8.87 4.98
CA ALA A 111 -23.74 -8.46 6.37
C ALA A 111 -25.09 -7.73 6.59
N ALA A 112 -26.18 -8.26 6.04
CA ALA A 112 -27.54 -7.88 6.46
C ALA A 112 -28.38 -9.11 6.83
N ASN A 113 -27.74 -10.15 7.35
CA ASN A 113 -28.41 -11.25 8.03
C ASN A 113 -28.03 -11.22 9.52
N SER A 114 -28.78 -10.41 10.25
CA SER A 114 -29.03 -10.57 11.66
C SER A 114 -29.57 -11.98 11.94
N ARG A 115 -28.76 -12.81 12.60
CA ARG A 115 -29.28 -13.90 13.44
C ARG A 115 -28.77 -13.71 14.86
N SER A 116 -29.63 -13.08 15.65
CA SER A 116 -29.92 -13.36 17.06
C SER A 116 -28.97 -14.40 17.70
N ILE A 117 -27.92 -13.90 18.36
CA ILE A 117 -27.30 -14.63 19.45
C ILE A 117 -27.79 -13.96 20.73
N ARG A 118 -28.47 -14.79 21.51
CA ARG A 118 -29.22 -14.46 22.73
C ARG A 118 -28.37 -13.70 23.73
N HIS A 119 -29.02 -12.80 24.45
CA HIS A 119 -28.54 -12.22 25.70
C HIS A 119 -27.99 -13.30 26.65
N SER A 120 -26.78 -13.07 27.16
CA SER A 120 -26.40 -13.43 28.53
C SER A 120 -25.33 -12.44 29.02
N PRO A 121 -25.46 -11.81 30.19
CA PRO A 121 -24.57 -10.76 30.65
C PRO A 121 -23.47 -11.34 31.56
N ASN A 122 -22.18 -11.09 31.28
CA ASN A 122 -21.29 -10.48 32.26
C ASN A 122 -19.85 -10.23 31.74
N ASN A 123 -19.35 -9.05 32.13
CA ASN A 123 -17.97 -8.67 32.41
C ASN A 123 -16.88 -8.73 31.32
N GLY A 124 -16.61 -7.53 30.81
CA GLY A 124 -15.36 -6.84 31.18
C GLY A 124 -14.10 -7.25 30.43
N SER A 125 -13.87 -6.66 29.26
CA SER A 125 -12.54 -6.25 28.81
C SER A 125 -12.66 -5.39 27.55
N ARG A 126 -12.33 -4.11 27.69
CA ARG A 126 -12.09 -3.20 26.57
C ARG A 126 -10.88 -3.71 25.81
N ILE A 127 -11.08 -4.25 24.61
CA ILE A 127 -10.05 -4.27 23.58
C ILE A 127 -10.63 -3.56 22.38
N SER A 128 -10.35 -2.26 22.34
CA SER A 128 -10.42 -1.42 21.15
C SER A 128 -9.56 -2.06 20.06
N GLY A 129 -10.20 -2.72 19.09
CA GLY A 129 -9.56 -3.20 17.88
C GLY A 129 -9.06 -2.02 17.03
N PRO A 130 -7.91 -2.14 16.34
CA PRO A 130 -7.37 -1.04 15.57
C PRO A 130 -8.18 -0.85 14.29
N GLU A 131 -8.67 0.37 14.09
CA GLU A 131 -9.04 0.89 12.76
C GLU A 131 -7.86 0.68 11.78
N PRO A 132 -8.11 0.33 10.50
CA PRO A 132 -7.07 0.27 9.49
C PRO A 132 -6.66 1.70 9.08
N ARG A 133 -5.81 2.34 9.89
CA ARG A 133 -5.16 3.63 9.62
C ARG A 133 -3.89 3.51 8.77
N LEU A 134 -3.70 2.40 8.06
CA LEU A 134 -2.46 2.13 7.32
C LEU A 134 -2.41 2.84 5.95
N THR A 135 -3.55 3.12 5.32
CA THR A 135 -3.60 3.83 4.03
C THR A 135 -3.25 5.31 4.12
N THR A 136 -3.38 5.95 5.29
CA THR A 136 -3.11 7.39 5.45
C THR A 136 -1.63 7.71 5.66
N CYS A 137 -0.86 6.80 6.26
CA CYS A 137 0.57 7.04 6.52
C CYS A 137 1.41 7.06 5.23
N CYS A 138 1.16 6.13 4.30
CA CYS A 138 1.94 6.02 3.06
C CYS A 138 1.65 7.17 2.08
N VAL A 139 0.37 7.53 1.88
CA VAL A 139 -0.02 8.67 1.03
C VAL A 139 0.55 9.99 1.55
N ARG A 140 0.56 10.19 2.88
CA ARG A 140 1.15 11.40 3.50
C ARG A 140 2.67 11.43 3.33
N ARG A 141 3.36 10.28 3.41
CA ARG A 141 4.80 10.15 3.13
C ARG A 141 5.14 10.39 1.65
N LEU A 142 4.27 9.93 0.74
CA LEU A 142 4.32 10.19 -0.70
C LEU A 142 4.31 11.69 -1.01
N ALA A 143 3.49 12.46 -0.29
CA ALA A 143 3.40 13.91 -0.43
C ALA A 143 4.66 14.63 0.10
N TYR A 144 5.22 14.20 1.23
CA TYR A 144 6.40 14.84 1.83
C TYR A 144 7.68 14.68 1.00
N ARG A 145 7.95 13.50 0.41
CA ARG A 145 9.15 13.32 -0.45
C ARG A 145 9.01 13.93 -1.85
N ARG A 146 7.78 14.13 -2.35
CA ARG A 146 7.54 14.85 -3.62
C ARG A 146 7.81 16.36 -3.49
N ALA A 147 7.66 16.92 -2.29
CA ALA A 147 7.96 18.32 -2.00
C ALA A 147 9.47 18.61 -1.86
N GLY A 148 10.29 17.63 -1.47
CA GLY A 148 11.74 17.78 -1.27
C GLY A 148 12.62 17.60 -2.52
N ARG A 149 12.01 17.45 -3.71
CA ARG A 149 12.70 17.33 -5.01
C ARG A 149 12.31 18.44 -6.00
N ARG A 150 11.94 19.62 -5.49
CA ARG A 150 11.75 20.84 -6.28
C ARG A 150 12.87 21.83 -6.00
#